data_AF-A0A538HCL3-F1
#
_entry.id   AF-A0A538HCL3-F1
#
_cell.length_a   1.000
_cell.length_b   1.000
_cell.length_c   1.000
_cell.angle_alpha   90.00
_cell.angle_beta   90.00
_cell.angle_gamma   90.00
#
_symmetry.space_group_name_H-M   'P 1'
#
loop_
_entity.id
_entity.type
_entity.pdbx_description
1 polymer ?
#
loop_
_entity_poly.entity_id
_entity_poly.type
_entity_poly.pdbx_seq_one_letter_code
_entity_poly.pdbx_strand_id
1 'polypeptide(L)'
;MRLELGPLPSACVIAWIEDVNAVLEDVESGRTNFPFVVTPESIATTRRLLLSCYMRCDDVVFHWSTMHVDPDVAVVQLHYWLTLARAYLDLVERGAANPMRHEAEAFADALLRALLDGLVEAERLDAERAERTWDAWPRNRQLDRSASKNR
;
A
#
# COMPACT_ATOMS: atom_id res chain seq x y z
N MET A 1 0.45 -20.52 -1.56
CA MET A 1 -0.73 -20.06 -0.81
C MET A 1 -1.42 -18.99 -1.62
N ARG A 2 -2.77 -18.99 -1.66
CA ARG A 2 -3.56 -17.98 -2.39
C ARG A 2 -4.26 -17.14 -1.33
N LEU A 3 -3.92 -15.85 -1.28
CA LEU A 3 -4.52 -14.88 -0.39
C LEU A 3 -5.71 -14.25 -1.10
N GLU A 4 -6.90 -14.41 -0.53
CA GLU A 4 -8.11 -13.77 -1.03
C GLU A 4 -8.15 -12.35 -0.46
N LEU A 5 -8.02 -11.34 -1.33
CA LEU A 5 -8.56 -10.02 -1.03
C LEU A 5 -10.04 -10.13 -1.41
N GLY A 6 -10.96 -9.76 -0.52
CA GLY A 6 -12.39 -9.92 -0.73
C GLY A 6 -12.91 -9.27 -2.04
N PRO A 7 -14.24 -9.27 -2.27
CA PRO A 7 -14.78 -8.62 -3.45
C PRO A 7 -14.40 -7.13 -3.45
N LEU A 8 -13.54 -6.74 -4.38
CA LEU A 8 -13.08 -5.38 -4.54
C LEU A 8 -13.48 -4.92 -5.93
N PRO A 9 -14.33 -3.89 -6.06
CA PRO A 9 -14.71 -3.37 -7.36
C PRO A 9 -13.47 -3.03 -8.18
N SER A 10 -13.48 -3.36 -9.47
CA SER A 10 -12.41 -3.01 -10.41
C SER A 10 -12.06 -1.51 -10.35
N ALA A 11 -13.05 -0.65 -10.07
CA ALA A 11 -12.88 0.77 -9.81
C ALA A 11 -11.87 1.08 -8.69
N CYS A 12 -11.87 0.33 -7.58
CA CYS A 12 -10.92 0.52 -6.48
C CYS A 12 -9.50 0.11 -6.88
N VAL A 13 -9.36 -0.97 -7.65
CA VAL A 13 -8.08 -1.42 -8.19
C VAL A 13 -7.50 -0.37 -9.15
N ILE A 14 -8.34 0.15 -10.06
CA ILE A 14 -7.96 1.19 -11.02
C ILE A 14 -7.55 2.47 -10.29
N ALA A 15 -8.36 2.93 -9.32
CA ALA A 15 -8.06 4.12 -8.55
C ALA A 15 -6.71 3.99 -7.82
N TRP A 16 -6.45 2.82 -7.22
CA TRP A 16 -5.19 2.56 -6.55
C TRP A 16 -4.00 2.55 -7.52
N ILE A 17 -4.13 1.91 -8.68
CA ILE A 17 -3.07 1.89 -9.70
C ILE A 17 -2.74 3.30 -10.20
N GLU A 18 -3.75 4.09 -10.50
CA GLU A 18 -3.59 5.48 -10.95
C GLU A 18 -2.91 6.34 -9.89
N ASP A 19 -3.37 6.27 -8.63
CA ASP A 19 -2.80 7.06 -7.53
C ASP A 19 -1.35 6.65 -7.25
N VAL A 20 -1.05 5.35 -7.18
CA VAL A 20 0.33 4.88 -6.95
C VAL A 20 1.24 5.22 -8.13
N ASN A 21 0.77 5.11 -9.38
CA ASN A 21 1.58 5.52 -10.53
C ASN A 21 1.91 7.01 -10.51
N ALA A 22 0.97 7.88 -10.15
CA ALA A 22 1.22 9.31 -10.00
C ALA A 22 2.32 9.58 -8.97
N VAL A 23 2.28 8.88 -7.82
CA VAL A 23 3.35 8.96 -6.81
C VAL A 23 4.70 8.51 -7.36
N LEU A 24 4.74 7.38 -8.09
CA LEU A 24 5.99 6.86 -8.67
C LEU A 24 6.56 7.82 -9.72
N GLU A 25 5.73 8.45 -10.55
CA GLU A 25 6.15 9.47 -11.52
C GLU A 25 6.68 10.73 -10.84
N ASP A 26 6.07 11.15 -9.74
CA ASP A 26 6.53 12.29 -8.94
C ASP A 26 7.88 12.00 -8.27
N VAL A 27 8.10 10.76 -7.83
CA VAL A 27 9.40 10.29 -7.33
C VAL A 27 10.45 10.28 -8.44
N GLU A 28 10.17 9.66 -9.59
CA GLU A 28 11.13 9.53 -10.69
C GLU A 28 11.51 10.90 -11.28
N SER A 29 10.58 11.85 -11.30
CA SER A 29 10.83 13.21 -11.77
C SER A 29 11.49 14.13 -10.74
N GLY A 30 11.68 13.66 -9.50
CA GLY A 30 12.24 14.45 -8.41
C GLY A 30 11.31 15.56 -7.90
N ARG A 31 10.01 15.54 -8.26
CA ARG A 31 9.01 16.47 -7.73
C ARG A 31 8.71 16.20 -6.26
N THR A 32 8.86 14.95 -5.83
CA THR A 32 8.65 14.53 -4.44
C THR A 32 9.96 14.03 -3.84
N ASN A 33 10.39 14.68 -2.76
CA ASN A 33 11.53 14.24 -1.96
C ASN A 33 11.06 13.46 -0.73
N PHE A 34 11.25 12.15 -0.77
CA PHE A 34 11.07 11.29 0.40
C PHE A 34 12.26 11.42 1.36
N PRO A 35 12.08 11.19 2.68
CA PRO A 35 13.15 11.26 3.67
C PRO A 35 14.13 10.06 3.60
N PHE A 36 14.01 9.22 2.57
CA PHE A 36 14.85 8.06 2.29
C PHE A 36 14.93 7.83 0.77
N VAL A 37 15.91 7.04 0.35
CA VAL A 37 16.11 6.72 -1.08
C VAL A 37 15.03 5.74 -1.54
N VAL A 38 14.23 6.16 -2.52
CA VAL A 38 13.38 5.26 -3.31
C VAL A 38 14.21 4.77 -4.49
N THR A 39 14.58 3.48 -4.49
CA THR A 39 15.47 2.94 -5.53
C THR A 39 14.68 2.61 -6.81
N PRO A 40 15.32 2.63 -7.99
CA PRO A 40 14.69 2.17 -9.24
C PRO A 40 14.15 0.74 -9.15
N GLU A 41 14.81 -0.13 -8.38
CA GLU A 41 14.37 -1.51 -8.15
C GLU A 41 13.07 -1.58 -7.33
N SER A 42 12.93 -0.74 -6.30
CA SER A 42 11.69 -0.62 -5.54
C SER A 42 10.55 -0.15 -6.41
N ILE A 43 10.78 0.86 -7.27
CA ILE A 43 9.78 1.36 -8.24
C ILE A 43 9.37 0.27 -9.22
N ALA A 44 10.34 -0.43 -9.82
CA ALA A 44 10.08 -1.53 -10.75
C ALA A 44 9.30 -2.69 -10.08
N THR A 45 9.59 -2.98 -8.82
CA THR A 45 8.88 -4.00 -8.04
C THR A 45 7.44 -3.59 -7.74
N THR A 46 7.22 -2.33 -7.33
CA THR A 46 5.87 -1.78 -7.14
C THR A 46 5.09 -1.79 -8.46
N ARG A 47 5.68 -1.39 -9.58
CA ARG A 47 5.03 -1.45 -10.91
C ARG A 47 4.65 -2.87 -11.32
N ARG A 48 5.50 -3.87 -11.04
CA ARG A 48 5.16 -5.28 -11.28
C ARG A 48 3.96 -5.74 -10.44
N LEU A 49 3.87 -5.29 -9.20
CA LEU A 49 2.69 -5.51 -8.36
C LEU A 49 1.44 -4.84 -8.95
N LEU A 50 1.52 -3.55 -9.32
CA LEU A 50 0.41 -2.83 -9.94
C LEU A 50 -0.11 -3.53 -11.20
N LEU A 51 0.79 -3.98 -12.07
CA LEU A 51 0.42 -4.72 -13.28
C LEU A 51 -0.24 -6.06 -12.97
N SER A 52 0.29 -6.81 -11.98
CA SER A 52 -0.35 -8.03 -11.50
C SER A 52 -1.74 -7.76 -10.96
N CYS A 53 -1.93 -6.63 -10.27
CA CYS A 53 -3.22 -6.19 -9.78
C CYS A 53 -4.18 -5.86 -10.93
N TYR A 54 -3.70 -5.13 -11.94
CA TYR A 54 -4.47 -4.76 -13.12
C TYR A 54 -4.95 -5.99 -13.91
N MET A 55 -4.07 -6.97 -14.16
CA MET A 55 -4.42 -8.16 -14.94
C MET A 55 -5.52 -9.03 -14.30
N ARG A 56 -5.83 -8.79 -13.02
CA ARG A 56 -6.81 -9.55 -12.23
C ARG A 56 -7.93 -8.65 -11.70
N CYS A 57 -8.05 -7.42 -12.20
CA CYS A 57 -9.02 -6.45 -11.69
C CYS A 57 -10.47 -6.79 -12.05
N ASP A 58 -10.68 -7.61 -13.09
CA ASP A 58 -11.99 -8.12 -13.51
C ASP A 58 -12.42 -9.37 -12.72
N ASP A 59 -11.55 -9.93 -11.87
CA ASP A 59 -11.91 -11.04 -11.01
C ASP A 59 -12.87 -10.56 -9.90
N VAL A 60 -13.95 -11.32 -9.67
CA VAL A 60 -14.95 -11.02 -8.61
C VAL A 60 -14.32 -10.96 -7.22
N VAL A 61 -13.23 -11.69 -7.02
CA VAL A 61 -12.42 -11.71 -5.80
C VAL A 61 -10.98 -11.55 -6.24
N PHE A 62 -10.31 -10.52 -5.74
CA PHE A 62 -8.93 -10.28 -6.10
C PHE A 62 -8.03 -11.23 -5.33
N HIS A 63 -7.17 -11.98 -6.01
CA HIS A 63 -6.31 -12.95 -5.32
C HIS A 63 -4.83 -12.64 -5.52
N TRP A 64 -4.10 -12.59 -4.40
CA TRP A 64 -2.65 -12.53 -4.41
C TRP A 64 -2.06 -13.91 -4.15
N SER A 65 -1.16 -14.38 -5.01
CA SER A 65 -0.54 -15.71 -4.87
C SER A 65 0.88 -15.57 -4.37
N THR A 66 1.18 -16.20 -3.23
CA THR A 66 2.52 -16.24 -2.63
C THR A 66 3.54 -17.02 -3.47
N MET A 67 3.14 -17.66 -4.58
CA MET A 67 4.08 -18.31 -5.51
C MET A 67 5.06 -17.32 -6.18
N HIS A 68 4.83 -16.01 -6.06
CA HIS A 68 5.60 -14.98 -6.76
C HIS A 68 6.49 -14.13 -5.83
N VAL A 69 6.30 -14.21 -4.52
CA VAL A 69 7.04 -13.39 -3.55
C VAL A 69 7.39 -14.27 -2.35
N ASP A 70 8.69 -14.38 -2.07
CA ASP A 70 9.20 -15.04 -0.87
C ASP A 70 8.61 -14.34 0.38
N PRO A 71 7.99 -15.08 1.32
CA PRO A 71 7.45 -14.51 2.55
C PRO A 71 8.44 -13.64 3.35
N ASP A 72 9.73 -13.97 3.36
CA ASP A 72 10.75 -13.18 4.06
C ASP A 72 10.97 -11.82 3.35
N VAL A 73 10.92 -11.83 2.01
CA VAL A 73 10.94 -10.62 1.19
C VAL A 73 9.67 -9.79 1.38
N ALA A 74 8.51 -10.43 1.55
CA ALA A 74 7.25 -9.74 1.80
C ALA A 74 7.25 -8.99 3.14
N VAL A 75 7.89 -9.52 4.19
CA VAL A 75 8.08 -8.80 5.46
C VAL A 75 8.92 -7.54 5.27
N VAL A 76 10.00 -7.60 4.49
CA VAL A 76 10.83 -6.43 4.19
C VAL A 76 10.05 -5.40 3.38
N GLN A 77 9.33 -5.84 2.34
CA GLN A 77 8.48 -4.97 1.52
C GLN A 77 7.39 -4.29 2.34
N LEU A 78 6.79 -4.99 3.31
CA LEU A 78 5.79 -4.43 4.21
C LEU A 78 6.33 -3.25 5.04
N HIS A 79 7.52 -3.39 5.63
CA HIS A 79 8.15 -2.30 6.39
C HIS A 79 8.48 -1.11 5.48
N TYR A 80 8.92 -1.40 4.25
CA TYR A 80 9.19 -0.39 3.24
C TYR A 80 7.93 0.39 2.84
N TRP A 81 6.83 -0.31 2.54
CA TRP A 81 5.54 0.30 2.22
C TRP A 81 4.96 1.10 3.37
N LEU A 82 5.08 0.63 4.61
CA LEU A 82 4.65 1.38 5.79
C LEU A 82 5.41 2.71 5.91
N THR A 83 6.72 2.69 5.66
CA THR A 83 7.58 3.89 5.70
C THR A 83 7.21 4.86 4.56
N LEU A 84 6.95 4.33 3.37
CA LEU A 84 6.53 5.12 2.21
C LEU A 84 5.15 5.75 2.40
N ALA A 85 4.18 4.99 2.90
CA ALA A 85 2.83 5.48 3.19
C ALA A 85 2.86 6.61 4.24
N ARG A 86 3.70 6.49 5.27
CA ARG A 86 3.87 7.56 6.29
C ARG A 86 4.45 8.83 5.69
N ALA A 87 5.55 8.69 4.96
CA ALA A 87 6.19 9.83 4.32
C ALA A 87 5.27 10.50 3.29
N TYR A 88 4.45 9.72 2.58
CA TYR A 88 3.44 10.27 1.68
C TYR A 88 2.37 11.05 2.44
N LEU A 89 1.86 10.51 3.55
CA LEU A 89 0.88 11.22 4.38
C LEU A 89 1.44 12.55 4.92
N ASP A 90 2.70 12.57 5.34
CA ASP A 90 3.39 13.80 5.77
C ASP A 90 3.47 14.85 4.64
N LEU A 91 3.63 14.41 3.39
CA LEU A 91 3.63 15.30 2.22
C LEU A 91 2.24 15.86 1.95
N VAL A 92 1.20 15.04 2.11
CA VAL A 92 -0.20 15.47 2.00
C VAL A 92 -0.53 16.50 3.10
N GLU A 93 -0.12 16.26 4.35
CA GLU A 93 -0.31 17.21 5.46
C GLU A 93 0.33 18.58 5.18
N ARG A 94 1.45 18.60 4.46
CA ARG A 94 2.16 19.83 4.07
C ARG A 94 1.64 20.47 2.78
N GLY A 95 0.64 19.86 2.13
CA GLY A 95 0.11 20.32 0.84
C GLY A 95 1.05 20.11 -0.34
N ALA A 96 2.06 19.23 -0.20
CA ALA A 96 3.03 18.89 -1.24
C ALA A 96 2.62 17.69 -2.11
N ALA A 97 1.54 16.99 -1.72
CA ALA A 97 0.94 15.88 -2.46
C ALA A 97 -0.58 15.89 -2.30
N ASN A 98 -1.29 15.25 -3.22
CA ASN A 98 -2.73 15.06 -3.12
C ASN A 98 -3.06 13.88 -2.20
N PRO A 99 -4.15 13.91 -1.42
CA PRO A 99 -4.60 12.73 -0.70
C PRO A 99 -5.02 11.63 -1.68
N MET A 100 -4.78 10.37 -1.28
CA MET A 100 -5.25 9.20 -2.03
C MET A 100 -6.79 9.19 -2.11
N ARG A 101 -7.37 8.72 -3.21
CA ARG A 101 -8.82 8.56 -3.32
C ARG A 101 -9.33 7.53 -2.31
N HIS A 102 -10.57 7.68 -1.85
CA HIS A 102 -11.14 6.79 -0.83
C HIS A 102 -11.20 5.33 -1.30
N GLU A 103 -11.50 5.11 -2.57
CA GLU A 103 -11.53 3.80 -3.23
C GLU A 103 -10.13 3.17 -3.26
N ALA A 104 -9.10 3.97 -3.54
CA ALA A 104 -7.71 3.53 -3.55
C ALA A 104 -7.21 3.19 -2.14
N GLU A 105 -7.58 3.99 -1.13
CA GLU A 105 -7.29 3.72 0.28
C GLU A 105 -7.97 2.41 0.74
N ALA A 106 -9.23 2.19 0.40
CA ALA A 106 -9.94 0.96 0.74
C ALA A 106 -9.29 -0.28 0.12
N PHE A 107 -8.80 -0.17 -1.12
CA PHE A 107 -8.03 -1.23 -1.75
C PHE A 107 -6.69 -1.48 -1.03
N ALA A 108 -5.95 -0.42 -0.69
CA ALA A 108 -4.69 -0.54 0.02
C ALA A 108 -4.85 -1.20 1.41
N ASP A 109 -5.94 -0.86 2.12
CA ASP A 109 -6.32 -1.47 3.39
C ASP A 109 -6.61 -2.98 3.22
N ALA A 110 -7.40 -3.36 2.23
CA ALA A 110 -7.70 -4.76 1.97
C ALA A 110 -6.45 -5.56 1.57
N LEU A 111 -5.58 -4.99 0.73
CA LEU A 111 -4.31 -5.58 0.32
C LEU A 111 -3.39 -5.81 1.53
N LEU A 112 -3.25 -4.80 2.39
CA LEU A 112 -2.45 -4.92 3.60
C LEU A 112 -3.01 -6.01 4.52
N ARG A 113 -4.32 -6.03 4.75
CA ARG A 113 -4.93 -6.98 5.69
C ARG A 113 -4.64 -8.42 5.28
N ALA A 114 -4.88 -8.77 4.01
CA ALA A 114 -4.63 -10.14 3.59
C ALA A 114 -3.14 -10.47 3.49
N LEU A 115 -2.25 -9.50 3.22
CA LEU A 115 -0.81 -9.73 3.32
C LEU A 115 -0.44 -10.12 4.75
N LEU A 116 -0.95 -9.40 5.74
CA LEU A 116 -0.70 -9.69 7.15
C LEU A 116 -1.25 -11.05 7.55
N ASP A 117 -2.50 -11.35 7.21
CA ASP A 117 -3.12 -12.66 7.46
C ASP A 117 -2.28 -13.78 6.81
N GLY A 118 -1.82 -13.56 5.58
CA GLY A 118 -0.98 -14.50 4.87
C GLY A 118 0.41 -14.72 5.49
N LEU A 119 1.03 -13.67 6.02
CA LEU A 119 2.31 -13.79 6.72
C LEU A 119 2.17 -14.53 8.06
N VAL A 120 1.02 -14.38 8.73
CA VAL A 120 0.69 -15.13 9.94
C VAL A 120 0.49 -16.61 9.62
N GLU A 121 -0.29 -16.93 8.57
CA GLU A 121 -0.47 -18.31 8.11
C GLU A 121 0.85 -18.97 7.69
N ALA A 122 1.78 -18.21 7.12
CA ALA A 122 3.11 -18.69 6.74
C ALA A 122 4.12 -18.74 7.90
N GLU A 123 3.71 -18.46 9.13
CA GLU A 123 4.56 -18.41 10.32
C GLU A 123 5.76 -17.45 10.17
N ARG A 124 5.58 -16.37 9.41
CA ARG A 124 6.59 -15.32 9.20
C ARG A 124 6.34 -14.05 9.99
N LEU A 125 5.12 -13.89 10.48
CA LEU A 125 4.74 -12.80 11.37
C LEU A 125 3.86 -13.37 12.48
N ASP A 126 4.13 -13.00 13.72
CA ASP A 126 3.20 -13.32 14.81
C ASP A 126 1.93 -12.45 14.70
N ALA A 127 0.79 -12.97 15.17
CA ALA A 127 -0.50 -12.29 15.06
C ALA A 127 -0.53 -10.94 15.79
N GLU A 128 0.19 -10.79 16.91
CA GLU A 128 0.26 -9.54 17.66
C GLU A 128 1.00 -8.45 16.86
N ARG A 129 2.10 -8.82 16.19
CA ARG A 129 2.85 -7.93 15.31
C ARG A 129 2.08 -7.61 14.03
N ALA A 130 1.30 -8.55 13.51
CA ALA A 130 0.39 -8.31 12.40
C ALA A 130 -0.63 -7.22 12.77
N GLU A 131 -1.30 -7.35 13.92
CA GLU A 131 -2.30 -6.38 14.36
C GLU A 131 -1.68 -5.01 14.65
N ARG A 132 -0.51 -4.96 15.33
CA ARG A 132 0.22 -3.69 15.51
C ARG A 132 0.58 -3.02 14.19
N THR A 133 0.90 -3.80 13.16
CA THR A 133 1.21 -3.25 11.83
C THR A 133 -0.04 -2.70 11.14
N TRP A 134 -1.17 -3.37 11.29
CA TRP A 134 -2.48 -2.91 10.81
C TRP A 134 -2.94 -1.60 11.47
N ASP A 135 -2.75 -1.49 12.78
CA ASP A 135 -3.06 -0.28 13.56
C ASP A 135 -2.15 0.89 13.17
N ALA A 136 -0.89 0.58 12.89
CA ALA A 136 0.13 1.54 12.50
C ALA A 136 0.00 2.01 11.03
N TRP A 137 -0.90 1.40 10.25
CA TRP A 137 -1.10 1.71 8.84
C TRP A 137 -1.63 3.15 8.63
N PRO A 138 -0.92 4.00 7.87
CA PRO A 138 -1.31 5.37 7.59
C PRO A 138 -2.59 5.43 6.75
N ARG A 139 -3.49 6.34 7.13
CA ARG A 139 -4.77 6.55 6.43
C ARG A 139 -5.08 8.04 6.37
N ASN A 140 -5.67 8.51 5.28
CA ASN A 140 -6.12 9.88 5.06
C ASN A 140 -7.04 10.37 6.18
N ARG A 141 -7.89 9.51 6.76
CA ARG A 141 -8.74 9.86 7.93
C ARG A 141 -7.95 10.34 9.16
N GLN A 142 -6.64 10.10 9.20
CA GLN A 142 -5.76 10.62 10.25
C GLN A 142 -5.49 12.13 10.06
N LEU A 143 -5.52 12.63 8.83
CA LEU A 143 -5.35 14.05 8.48
C LEU A 143 -6.46 14.93 9.10
N ASP A 144 -7.71 14.45 9.07
CA ASP A 144 -8.87 15.18 9.62
C ASP A 144 -8.79 15.34 11.15
N ARG A 145 -8.16 14.37 11.83
CA ARG A 145 -7.96 14.39 13.29
C ARG A 145 -6.84 15.36 13.70
N SER A 146 -5.82 15.53 12.86
CA SER A 146 -4.75 16.51 13.05
C SER A 146 -5.27 17.95 12.91
N ALA A 147 -6.12 18.20 11.89
CA ALA A 147 -6.73 19.50 11.66
C ALA A 147 -7.69 19.95 12.79
N SER A 148 -8.37 18.98 13.43
CA SER A 148 -9.32 19.24 14.52
C SER A 148 -8.64 19.51 15.88
N LYS A 149 -7.36 19.14 16.06
CA LYS A 149 -6.59 19.41 17.29
C LYS A 149 -5.89 20.78 17.30
N ASN A 150 -5.78 21.43 16.13
CA ASN A 150 -5.16 22.73 15.96
C ASN A 150 -6.18 23.88 15.80
N ARG A 151 -7.47 23.62 16.11
CA ARG A 151 -8.54 24.63 16.24
C ARG A 151 -8.97 24.73 17.69
#